data_AF-A0A972BRF1-F1
#
_entry.id   AF-A0A972BRF1-F1
#
_cell.length_a   1.000
_cell.length_b   1.000
_cell.length_c   1.000
_cell.angle_alpha   90.00
_cell.angle_beta   90.00
_cell.angle_gamma   90.00
#
_symmetry.space_group_name_H-M   'P 1'
#
loop_
_entity.id
_entity.type
_entity.pdbx_description
1 polymer ?
#
loop_
_entity_poly.entity_id
_entity_poly.type
_entity_poly.pdbx_seq_one_letter_code
_entity_poly.pdbx_strand_id
1 'polypeptide(L)'
;MSTIKICILYTALALALACGKKDWPQPIAAEEKLFIDHLEARRDGNCILLNVKLGGNLHNLEFFVIELEQGGCPTCPFVPTSTYTLQPFSKSVLRMENNFVLTLCPQLPDDPIRLRVSADNRLDIVDPGVSSVLTLDPITQ
;
A
#
# COMPACT_ATOMS: atom_id res chain seq x y z
N MET A 1 -24.85 18.87 62.99
CA MET A 1 -23.96 17.69 62.94
C MET A 1 -24.47 16.52 62.08
N SER A 2 -25.70 16.57 61.52
CA SER A 2 -26.28 15.46 60.73
C SER A 2 -25.99 15.52 59.22
N THR A 3 -25.87 16.73 58.66
CA THR A 3 -25.67 16.97 57.21
C THR A 3 -24.27 16.61 56.69
N ILE A 4 -23.23 16.73 57.53
CA ILE A 4 -21.85 16.40 57.16
C ILE A 4 -21.68 14.89 56.90
N LYS A 5 -22.35 14.05 57.69
CA LYS A 5 -22.27 12.58 57.55
C LYS A 5 -22.92 12.09 56.25
N ILE A 6 -23.96 12.77 55.79
CA ILE A 6 -24.68 12.44 54.56
C ILE A 6 -23.79 12.75 53.34
N CYS A 7 -23.14 13.91 53.30
CA CYS A 7 -22.24 14.25 52.19
C CYS A 7 -21.06 13.25 52.05
N ILE A 8 -20.44 12.85 53.17
CA ILE A 8 -19.31 11.91 53.14
C ILE A 8 -19.73 10.54 52.56
N LEU A 9 -20.94 10.07 52.89
CA LEU A 9 -21.48 8.80 52.40
C LEU A 9 -21.73 8.81 50.89
N TYR A 10 -22.25 9.92 50.34
CA TYR A 10 -22.47 10.06 48.89
C TYR A 10 -21.17 10.19 48.10
N THR A 11 -20.14 10.81 48.68
CA THR A 11 -18.85 10.97 47.99
C THR A 11 -18.08 9.64 47.92
N ALA A 12 -18.18 8.81 48.96
CA ALA A 12 -17.58 7.48 48.98
C ALA A 12 -18.25 6.51 47.97
N LEU A 13 -19.56 6.63 47.75
CA LEU A 13 -20.31 5.77 46.83
C LEU A 13 -20.01 6.12 45.35
N ALA A 14 -19.73 7.39 45.05
CA ALA A 14 -19.39 7.84 43.68
C ALA A 14 -18.00 7.35 43.22
N LEU A 15 -17.04 7.17 44.15
CA LEU A 15 -15.69 6.71 43.83
C LEU A 15 -15.61 5.21 43.50
N ALA A 16 -16.58 4.41 43.97
CA ALA A 16 -16.59 2.96 43.74
C ALA A 16 -17.15 2.54 42.36
N LEU A 17 -17.79 3.45 41.61
CA LEU A 17 -18.35 3.18 40.29
C LEU A 17 -17.39 3.54 39.13
N ALA A 18 -16.22 4.11 39.43
CA ALA A 18 -15.21 4.46 38.44
C ALA A 18 -14.23 3.31 38.19
N CYS A 19 -14.72 2.08 37.98
CA CYS A 19 -13.89 1.02 37.43
C CYS A 19 -13.96 1.11 35.90
N GLY A 20 -13.22 2.08 35.35
CA GLY A 20 -13.11 2.26 33.90
C GLY A 20 -12.54 1.00 33.27
N LYS A 21 -13.36 0.31 32.48
CA LYS A 21 -12.92 -0.85 31.70
C LYS A 21 -11.93 -0.37 30.64
N LYS A 22 -10.64 -0.50 30.94
CA LYS A 22 -9.54 -0.20 30.02
C LYS A 22 -9.38 -1.40 29.09
N ASP A 23 -10.28 -1.51 28.12
CA ASP A 23 -10.08 -2.42 27.00
C ASP A 23 -8.87 -1.90 26.19
N TRP A 24 -7.93 -2.78 25.90
CA TRP A 24 -6.75 -2.43 25.10
C TRP A 24 -7.22 -2.10 23.68
N PRO A 25 -6.77 -0.97 23.09
CA PRO A 25 -7.07 -0.68 21.69
C PRO A 25 -6.48 -1.78 20.83
N GLN A 26 -7.33 -2.44 20.05
CA GLN A 26 -6.85 -3.39 19.05
C GLN A 26 -6.19 -2.60 17.92
N PRO A 27 -5.03 -3.04 17.38
CA PRO A 27 -4.43 -2.40 16.23
C PRO A 27 -5.44 -2.43 15.08
N ILE A 28 -5.87 -1.25 14.64
CA ILE A 28 -6.87 -1.13 13.59
C ILE A 28 -6.11 -1.34 12.28
N ALA A 29 -5.92 -2.61 11.88
CA ALA A 29 -5.20 -2.98 10.67
C ALA A 29 -5.72 -2.27 9.41
N ALA A 30 -6.97 -1.78 9.43
CA ALA A 30 -7.55 -0.96 8.37
C ALA A 30 -6.90 0.44 8.22
N GLU A 31 -6.47 1.07 9.32
CA GLU A 31 -5.80 2.39 9.29
C GLU A 31 -4.38 2.30 8.76
N GLU A 32 -3.77 1.12 8.86
CA GLU A 32 -2.40 0.86 8.42
C GLU A 32 -2.29 0.45 6.94
N LYS A 33 -3.43 0.30 6.24
CA LYS A 33 -3.46 -0.19 4.86
C LYS A 33 -2.80 0.77 3.89
N LEU A 34 -2.21 0.18 2.86
CA LEU A 34 -1.82 0.83 1.62
C LEU A 34 -2.67 0.26 0.50
N PHE A 35 -3.02 1.10 -0.47
CA PHE A 35 -3.69 0.65 -1.69
C PHE A 35 -3.22 1.49 -2.87
N ILE A 36 -3.29 0.91 -4.06
CA ILE A 36 -2.99 1.59 -5.31
C ILE A 36 -4.31 2.20 -5.81
N ASP A 37 -4.43 3.53 -5.69
CA ASP A 37 -5.58 4.29 -6.17
C ASP A 37 -5.61 4.34 -7.69
N HIS A 38 -4.42 4.52 -8.29
CA HIS A 38 -4.27 4.69 -9.72
C HIS A 38 -2.92 4.14 -10.17
N LEU A 39 -2.92 3.49 -11.32
CA LEU A 39 -1.71 3.01 -11.98
C LEU A 39 -1.81 3.35 -13.46
N GLU A 40 -0.84 4.10 -13.93
CA GLU A 40 -0.56 4.29 -15.35
C GLU A 40 0.81 3.71 -15.67
N ALA A 41 0.91 3.08 -16.83
CA ALA A 41 2.16 2.55 -17.34
C ALA A 41 2.35 3.03 -18.78
N ARG A 42 3.59 3.36 -19.14
CA ARG A 42 3.97 3.64 -20.53
C ARG A 42 5.39 3.16 -20.80
N ARG A 43 5.67 2.77 -22.04
CA ARG A 43 7.04 2.61 -22.51
C ARG A 43 7.66 3.99 -22.77
N ASP A 44 8.92 4.14 -22.39
CA ASP A 44 9.77 5.29 -22.66
C ASP A 44 11.14 4.76 -23.13
N GLY A 45 11.32 4.67 -24.45
CA GLY A 45 12.47 3.96 -25.04
C GLY A 45 12.55 2.50 -24.57
N ASN A 46 13.69 2.10 -24.01
CA ASN A 46 13.88 0.75 -23.46
C ASN A 46 13.47 0.62 -21.98
N CYS A 47 12.67 1.56 -21.49
CA CYS A 47 12.21 1.59 -20.11
C CYS A 47 10.67 1.62 -20.05
N ILE A 48 10.15 1.26 -18.88
CA ILE A 48 8.77 1.41 -18.48
C ILE A 48 8.74 2.49 -17.40
N LEU A 49 7.91 3.50 -17.62
CA LEU A 49 7.56 4.49 -16.60
C LEU A 49 6.19 4.13 -16.02
N LEU A 50 6.14 3.96 -14.71
CA LEU A 50 4.93 3.66 -13.96
C LEU A 50 4.59 4.87 -13.09
N ASN A 51 3.43 5.49 -13.30
CA ASN A 51 2.88 6.49 -12.38
C ASN A 51 1.91 5.78 -11.43
N VAL A 52 2.32 5.65 -10.18
CA VAL A 52 1.57 4.96 -9.13
C VAL A 52 1.08 5.98 -8.11
N LYS A 53 -0.24 6.13 -8.01
CA LYS A 53 -0.85 6.91 -6.93
C LYS A 53 -1.26 5.98 -5.81
N LEU A 54 -0.76 6.25 -4.61
CA LEU A 54 -1.09 5.49 -3.42
C LEU A 54 -2.13 6.20 -2.55
N GLY A 55 -3.00 5.41 -1.94
CA GLY A 55 -3.89 5.79 -0.86
C GLY A 55 -3.53 5.05 0.44
N GLY A 56 -4.16 5.48 1.54
CA GLY A 56 -3.95 4.91 2.87
C GLY A 56 -2.74 5.50 3.61
N ASN A 57 -2.11 4.72 4.49
CA ASN A 57 -1.00 5.17 5.33
C ASN A 57 0.35 5.05 4.62
N LEU A 58 0.72 6.08 3.86
CA LEU A 58 1.97 6.13 3.08
C LEU A 58 3.24 5.98 3.93
N HIS A 59 3.17 6.22 5.25
CA HIS A 59 4.30 5.98 6.13
C HIS A 59 4.68 4.50 6.14
N ASN A 60 3.76 3.59 5.86
CA ASN A 60 4.00 2.16 5.93
C ASN A 60 4.61 1.56 4.67
N LEU A 61 4.75 2.35 3.59
CA LEU A 61 5.33 1.85 2.35
C LEU A 61 6.75 1.36 2.60
N GLU A 62 6.99 0.07 2.35
CA GLU A 62 8.32 -0.52 2.43
C GLU A 62 9.01 -0.52 1.06
N PHE A 63 8.38 -1.15 0.06
CA PHE A 63 8.87 -1.18 -1.31
C PHE A 63 7.75 -1.41 -2.31
N PHE A 64 8.05 -1.18 -3.59
CA PHE A 64 7.21 -1.61 -4.70
C PHE A 64 7.70 -2.94 -5.24
N VAL A 65 6.77 -3.83 -5.58
CA VAL A 65 7.01 -5.04 -6.36
C VAL A 65 6.38 -4.85 -7.73
N ILE A 66 7.20 -4.95 -8.78
CA ILE A 66 6.77 -4.85 -10.16
C ILE A 66 6.95 -6.21 -10.80
N GLU A 67 5.84 -6.77 -11.25
CA GLU A 67 5.78 -8.07 -11.91
C GLU A 67 5.51 -7.86 -13.39
N LEU A 68 6.31 -8.48 -14.24
CA LEU A 68 6.15 -8.47 -15.69
C LEU A 68 5.85 -9.88 -16.19
N GLU A 69 4.95 -10.00 -17.16
CA GLU A 69 4.70 -11.20 -17.95
C GLU A 69 4.96 -10.88 -19.42
N GLN A 70 5.87 -11.65 -20.03
CA GLN A 70 6.30 -11.51 -21.42
C GLN A 70 5.97 -12.81 -22.18
N GLY A 71 5.42 -12.70 -23.40
CA GLY A 71 5.10 -13.87 -24.24
C GLY A 71 3.93 -14.72 -23.76
N GLY A 72 3.12 -14.20 -22.82
CA GLY A 72 1.91 -14.87 -22.31
C GLY A 72 0.67 -14.69 -23.19
N CYS A 73 -0.37 -15.45 -22.90
CA CYS A 73 -1.67 -15.30 -23.56
C CYS A 73 -2.53 -14.23 -22.85
N PRO A 74 -3.15 -13.28 -23.58
CA PRO A 74 -3.92 -12.19 -22.97
C PRO A 74 -5.09 -12.61 -22.06
N THR A 75 -5.65 -13.80 -22.31
CA THR A 75 -6.81 -14.35 -21.58
C THR A 75 -6.41 -15.31 -20.46
N CYS A 76 -5.13 -15.63 -20.34
CA CYS A 76 -4.64 -16.55 -19.33
C CYS A 76 -4.44 -15.86 -17.98
N PRO A 77 -4.49 -16.63 -16.88
CA PRO A 77 -4.08 -16.15 -15.57
C PRO A 77 -2.71 -15.49 -15.66
N PHE A 78 -2.56 -14.35 -14.97
CA PHE A 78 -1.30 -13.63 -14.97
C PHE A 78 -0.21 -14.46 -14.28
N VAL A 79 0.89 -14.71 -14.97
CA VAL A 79 2.03 -15.46 -14.45
C VAL A 79 3.29 -14.65 -14.72
N PRO A 80 3.89 -14.03 -13.68
CA PRO A 80 5.06 -13.19 -13.87
C PRO A 80 6.25 -14.01 -14.37
N THR A 81 6.87 -13.55 -15.45
CA THR A 81 8.16 -14.03 -15.94
C THR A 81 9.33 -13.31 -15.28
N SER A 82 9.09 -12.13 -14.71
CA SER A 82 10.12 -11.36 -14.02
C SER A 82 9.50 -10.51 -12.90
N THR A 83 10.28 -10.33 -11.82
CA THR A 83 9.87 -9.55 -10.65
C THR A 83 10.99 -8.61 -10.25
N TYR A 84 10.63 -7.36 -9.96
CA TYR A 84 11.56 -6.30 -9.57
C TYR A 84 11.08 -5.62 -8.30
N THR A 85 12.01 -5.34 -7.39
CA THR A 85 11.71 -4.62 -6.15
C THR A 85 12.36 -3.25 -6.20
N LEU A 86 11.57 -2.19 -6.00
CA LEU A 86 12.05 -0.81 -5.96
C LEU A 86 11.78 -0.17 -4.60
N GLN A 87 12.85 0.32 -3.98
CA GLN A 87 12.77 1.06 -2.72
C GLN A 87 12.24 2.49 -2.96
N PRO A 88 11.37 3.05 -2.10
CA PRO A 88 10.72 4.35 -2.31
C PRO A 88 11.68 5.54 -2.45
N PHE A 89 12.91 5.39 -1.95
CA PHE A 89 13.97 6.41 -1.97
C PHE A 89 15.15 6.04 -2.88
N SER A 90 14.98 5.04 -3.74
CA SER A 90 16.00 4.68 -4.72
C SER A 90 16.04 5.67 -5.89
N LYS A 91 17.15 5.69 -6.65
CA LYS A 91 17.31 6.57 -7.81
C LYS A 91 16.28 6.32 -8.92
N SER A 92 15.69 5.14 -8.96
CA SER A 92 14.67 4.73 -9.93
C SER A 92 13.26 5.12 -9.52
N VAL A 93 13.09 5.82 -8.39
CA VAL A 93 11.81 6.24 -7.85
C VAL A 93 11.82 7.74 -7.59
N LEU A 94 10.95 8.46 -8.27
CA LEU A 94 10.65 9.85 -7.96
C LEU A 94 9.36 9.91 -7.16
N ARG A 95 9.42 10.47 -5.95
CA ARG A 95 8.26 10.66 -5.08
C ARG A 95 7.76 12.10 -5.13
N MET A 96 6.45 12.26 -5.33
CA MET A 96 5.72 13.52 -5.29
C MET A 96 4.48 13.31 -4.41
N GLU A 97 4.59 13.60 -3.11
CA GLU A 97 3.54 13.35 -2.11
C GLU A 97 3.11 11.86 -2.05
N ASN A 98 1.93 11.55 -2.62
CA ASN A 98 1.37 10.21 -2.74
C ASN A 98 1.46 9.63 -4.16
N ASN A 99 2.06 10.37 -5.09
CA ASN A 99 2.35 9.92 -6.43
C ASN A 99 3.82 9.49 -6.55
N PHE A 100 4.06 8.34 -7.16
CA PHE A 100 5.38 7.76 -7.35
C PHE A 100 5.59 7.46 -8.83
N VAL A 101 6.68 7.99 -9.39
CA VAL A 101 7.12 7.65 -10.74
C VAL A 101 8.22 6.61 -10.61
N LEU A 102 7.94 5.38 -11.03
CA LEU A 102 8.89 4.28 -11.02
C LEU A 102 9.46 4.10 -12.43
N THR A 103 10.79 4.04 -12.52
CA THR A 103 11.50 3.79 -13.78
C THR A 103 12.11 2.40 -13.75
N LEU A 104 11.67 1.54 -14.66
CA LEU A 104 12.19 0.18 -14.81
C LEU A 104 12.70 -0.01 -16.23
N CYS A 105 13.97 -0.38 -16.40
CA CYS A 105 14.58 -0.56 -17.72
C CYS A 105 15.03 -2.02 -17.92
N PRO A 106 14.09 -2.97 -18.09
CA PRO A 106 14.43 -4.36 -18.35
C PRO A 106 14.70 -4.54 -19.85
N GLN A 107 15.06 -5.76 -20.26
CA GLN A 107 15.02 -6.12 -21.68
C GLN A 107 13.55 -6.27 -22.09
N LEU A 108 13.06 -5.38 -22.96
CA LEU A 108 11.68 -5.39 -23.42
C LEU A 108 11.56 -6.13 -24.77
N PRO A 109 10.56 -7.01 -24.93
CA PRO A 109 10.26 -7.61 -26.22
C PRO A 109 9.48 -6.64 -27.12
N ASP A 110 9.44 -6.96 -28.41
CA ASP A 110 8.59 -6.26 -29.41
C ASP A 110 7.12 -6.71 -29.37
N ASP A 111 6.77 -7.57 -28.41
CA ASP A 111 5.40 -8.01 -28.15
C ASP A 111 4.76 -7.21 -26.99
N PRO A 112 3.43 -7.20 -26.89
CA PRO A 112 2.74 -6.67 -25.72
C PRO A 112 3.20 -7.37 -24.44
N ILE A 113 3.35 -6.60 -23.36
CA ILE A 113 3.71 -7.12 -22.05
C ILE A 113 2.57 -6.85 -21.07
N ARG A 114 2.36 -7.75 -20.13
CA ARG A 114 1.42 -7.53 -19.02
C ARG A 114 2.21 -7.21 -17.77
N LEU A 115 1.68 -6.35 -16.92
CA LEU A 115 2.33 -6.00 -15.66
C LEU A 115 1.35 -5.82 -14.52
N ARG A 116 1.86 -5.99 -13.31
CA ARG A 116 1.18 -5.71 -12.06
C ARG A 116 2.15 -5.04 -11.09
N VAL A 117 1.63 -4.10 -10.32
CA VAL A 117 2.38 -3.41 -9.27
C VAL A 117 1.75 -3.74 -7.93
N SER A 118 2.59 -4.01 -6.94
CA SER A 118 2.19 -4.12 -5.54
C SER A 118 2.96 -3.10 -4.70
N ALA A 119 2.28 -2.46 -3.76
CA ALA A 119 2.87 -1.59 -2.75
C ALA A 119 2.90 -2.34 -1.42
N ASP A 120 4.10 -2.75 -1.03
CA ASP A 120 4.31 -3.58 0.14
C ASP A 120 4.29 -2.75 1.43
N ASN A 121 3.78 -3.37 2.49
CA ASN A 121 3.60 -2.76 3.79
C ASN A 121 4.65 -3.29 4.74
N ARG A 122 5.38 -2.40 5.41
CA ARG A 122 6.37 -2.77 6.43
C ARG A 122 5.83 -3.60 7.59
N LEU A 123 4.52 -3.68 7.73
CA LEU A 123 3.82 -4.49 8.70
C LEU A 123 3.37 -5.78 8.02
N ASP A 124 4.06 -6.90 8.32
CA ASP A 124 3.77 -8.23 7.74
C ASP A 124 2.32 -8.72 7.95
N ILE A 125 1.59 -8.15 8.90
CA ILE A 125 0.19 -8.47 9.19
C ILE A 125 -0.80 -7.80 8.23
N VAL A 126 -0.34 -6.82 7.43
CA VAL A 126 -1.17 -6.05 6.50
C VAL A 126 -0.81 -6.45 5.07
N ASP A 127 -1.81 -6.94 4.34
CA ASP A 127 -1.62 -7.30 2.93
C ASP A 127 -1.15 -6.10 2.09
N PRO A 128 -0.32 -6.34 1.05
CA PRO A 128 0.13 -5.31 0.14
C PRO A 128 -1.03 -4.75 -0.69
N GLY A 129 -0.90 -3.48 -1.09
CA GLY A 129 -1.81 -2.86 -2.05
C GLY A 129 -1.50 -3.33 -3.47
N VAL A 130 -2.36 -4.13 -4.09
CA VAL A 130 -2.11 -4.74 -5.42
C VAL A 130 -2.95 -4.05 -6.50
N SER A 131 -2.33 -3.75 -7.64
CA SER A 131 -3.03 -3.18 -8.80
C SER A 131 -3.75 -4.24 -9.62
N SER A 132 -4.69 -3.79 -10.47
CA SER A 132 -5.11 -4.59 -11.63
C SER A 132 -3.93 -4.86 -12.57
N VAL A 133 -4.03 -5.92 -13.36
CA VAL A 133 -3.05 -6.21 -14.42
C VAL A 133 -3.28 -5.25 -15.59
N LEU A 134 -2.22 -4.58 -16.02
CA LEU A 134 -2.24 -3.70 -17.19
C LEU A 134 -1.51 -4.37 -18.35
N THR A 135 -1.93 -4.07 -19.58
CA THR A 135 -1.21 -4.45 -20.80
C THR A 135 -0.53 -3.22 -21.37
N LEU A 136 0.75 -3.35 -21.68
CA LEU A 136 1.53 -2.36 -22.41
C LEU A 136 1.79 -2.87 -23.82
N ASP A 137 1.30 -2.10 -24.79
CA ASP A 137 1.60 -2.33 -26.20
C ASP A 137 3.08 -2.07 -26.49
N PRO A 138 3.63 -2.68 -27.55
CA PRO A 138 4.96 -2.34 -28.04
C PRO A 138 5.02 -0.89 -28.50
N ILE A 139 6.24 -0.33 -28.60
CA ILE A 139 6.41 1.01 -29.17
C ILE A 139 6.05 0.92 -30.64
N THR A 140 4.93 1.53 -31.03
CA THR A 140 4.61 1.74 -32.43
C THR A 140 5.68 2.66 -33.01
N GLN A 141 6.56 2.12 -33.86
CA GLN A 141 7.48 2.92 -34.68
C GLN A 141 6.70 3.71 -35.74
#